data_AF-A0A1S9CZN4-F1
#
_entry.id   AF-A0A1S9CZN4-F1
#
_cell.length_a   1.000
_cell.length_b   1.000
_cell.length_c   1.000
_cell.angle_alpha   90.00
_cell.angle_beta   90.00
_cell.angle_gamma   90.00
#
_symmetry.space_group_name_H-M   'P 1'
#
loop_
_entity.id
_entity.type
_entity.pdbx_description
1 polymer ?
#
loop_
_entity_poly.entity_id
_entity_poly.type
_entity_poly.pdbx_seq_one_letter_code
_entity_poly.pdbx_strand_id
1 'polypeptide(L)'
;MIAAGVTIDDLKGFFGGLRVRYFGPRPLIEDDSVHSSSTTLLNADIGYKLRDDLRLGVEIFNLLDSEDSDIEYFYASRLAGEPAAGVDDIHFHPVEPRSARLTLSLSF
;
A
#
# COMPACT_ATOMS: atom_id res chain seq x y z
N MET A 1 -6.02 8.34 -9.18
CA MET A 1 -4.91 7.49 -8.69
C MET A 1 -3.66 7.85 -9.48
N ILE A 2 -2.54 8.04 -8.79
CA ILE A 2 -1.22 8.27 -9.41
C ILE A 2 -0.28 7.20 -8.91
N ALA A 3 0.55 6.65 -9.79
CA ALA A 3 1.64 5.76 -9.41
C ALA A 3 2.91 6.19 -10.14
N ALA A 4 4.03 6.16 -9.44
CA ALA A 4 5.34 6.46 -10.01
C ALA A 4 6.39 5.52 -9.40
N GLY A 5 7.51 5.34 -10.11
CA GLY A 5 8.60 4.54 -9.60
C GLY A 5 9.91 4.80 -10.32
N VAL A 6 10.99 4.44 -9.65
CA VAL A 6 12.36 4.50 -10.17
C VAL A 6 13.00 3.15 -9.87
N THR A 7 13.71 2.59 -10.84
CA THR A 7 14.36 1.28 -10.73
C THR A 7 15.78 1.38 -11.28
N ILE A 8 16.67 0.60 -10.68
CA ILE A 8 18.04 0.36 -11.11
C ILE A 8 18.19 -1.15 -11.23
N ASP A 9 18.51 -1.65 -12.42
CA ASP A 9 18.54 -3.10 -12.68
C ASP A 9 19.94 -3.73 -12.57
N ASP A 10 21.01 -2.97 -12.84
CA ASP A 10 22.38 -3.44 -12.66
C ASP A 10 23.34 -2.25 -12.48
N LEU A 11 23.59 -1.90 -11.22
CA LEU A 11 24.63 -0.97 -10.82
C LEU A 11 25.72 -1.73 -10.07
N LYS A 12 26.70 -2.27 -10.82
CA LYS A 12 27.79 -3.10 -10.27
C LYS A 12 27.26 -4.29 -9.44
N GLY A 13 26.24 -4.97 -9.96
CA GLY A 13 25.61 -6.09 -9.29
C GLY A 13 24.49 -5.71 -8.30
N PHE A 14 24.30 -4.44 -7.98
CA PHE A 14 23.13 -3.98 -7.23
C PHE A 14 21.94 -3.78 -8.15
N PHE A 15 20.76 -4.15 -7.66
CA PHE A 15 19.48 -3.80 -8.25
C PHE A 15 18.54 -3.29 -7.15
N GLY A 16 17.50 -2.57 -7.54
CA GLY A 16 16.51 -2.09 -6.59
C GLY A 16 15.59 -1.05 -7.18
N GLY A 17 14.61 -0.64 -6.40
CA GLY A 17 13.63 0.34 -6.82
C GLY A 17 12.87 0.97 -5.68
N LEU A 18 12.20 2.08 -6.03
CA LEU A 18 11.21 2.75 -5.20
C LEU A 18 9.94 2.89 -6.02
N ARG A 19 8.80 2.59 -5.39
CA ARG A 19 7.48 2.73 -6.03
C ARG A 19 6.51 3.43 -5.09
N VAL A 20 5.95 4.54 -5.53
CA VAL A 20 4.92 5.28 -4.82
C VAL A 20 3.56 5.11 -5.50
N ARG A 21 2.51 4.99 -4.70
CA ARG A 21 1.12 4.91 -5.12
C ARG A 21 0.30 5.88 -4.27
N TYR A 22 -0.37 6.81 -4.93
CA TYR A 22 -1.22 7.82 -4.33
C TYR A 22 -2.68 7.65 -4.78
N PHE A 23 -3.58 7.55 -3.81
CA PHE A 23 -5.02 7.70 -4.01
C PHE A 23 -5.47 9.02 -3.42
N GLY A 24 -6.02 9.87 -4.25
CA GLY A 24 -6.72 11.05 -3.76
C GLY A 24 -8.09 10.71 -3.17
N PRO A 25 -8.73 11.69 -2.52
CA PRO A 25 -10.11 11.59 -2.08
C PRO A 25 -11.03 11.20 -3.24
N ARG A 26 -12.02 10.35 -2.96
CA ARG A 26 -13.04 9.93 -3.93
C ARG A 26 -14.42 9.93 -3.26
N PRO A 27 -15.49 10.24 -4.00
CA PRO A 27 -16.84 10.10 -3.47
C PRO A 27 -17.08 8.68 -2.95
N LEU A 28 -17.67 8.58 -1.77
CA LEU A 28 -18.17 7.34 -1.19
C LEU A 28 -19.63 7.07 -1.53
N ILE A 29 -20.35 8.09 -2.02
CA ILE A 29 -21.76 8.03 -2.43
C ILE A 29 -22.01 8.84 -3.70
N GLU A 30 -23.09 8.52 -4.40
CA GLU A 30 -23.40 9.01 -5.75
C GLU A 30 -23.62 10.52 -5.85
N ASP A 31 -23.99 11.17 -4.75
CA ASP A 31 -24.22 12.61 -4.69
C ASP A 31 -22.96 13.44 -4.35
N ASP A 32 -21.81 12.78 -4.22
CA ASP A 32 -20.51 13.40 -3.93
C ASP A 32 -20.44 14.12 -2.57
N SER A 33 -21.40 13.93 -1.66
CA SER A 33 -21.42 14.66 -0.39
C SER A 33 -20.47 14.09 0.67
N VAL A 34 -20.06 12.81 0.56
CA VAL A 34 -19.10 12.16 1.45
C VAL A 34 -17.91 11.65 0.65
N HIS A 35 -16.69 11.93 1.12
CA HIS A 35 -15.45 11.61 0.44
C HIS A 35 -14.53 10.75 1.30
N SER A 36 -13.73 9.91 0.64
CA SER A 36 -12.70 9.13 1.30
C SER A 36 -11.48 9.96 1.69
N SER A 37 -10.70 9.47 2.65
CA SER A 37 -9.35 9.97 2.89
C SER A 37 -8.42 9.65 1.71
N SER A 38 -7.32 10.40 1.59
CA SER A 38 -6.26 10.09 0.63
C SER A 38 -5.28 9.08 1.21
N THR A 39 -4.76 8.18 0.38
CA THR A 39 -3.83 7.11 0.79
C THR A 39 -2.53 7.24 0.02
N THR A 40 -1.39 7.25 0.72
CA THR A 40 -0.06 7.23 0.07
C THR A 40 0.76 6.04 0.55
N LEU A 41 1.12 5.16 -0.37
CA LEU A 41 1.98 4.01 -0.10
C LEU A 41 3.29 4.12 -0.85
N LEU A 42 4.40 3.92 -0.13
CA LEU A 42 5.75 3.83 -0.68
C LEU A 42 6.30 2.44 -0.41
N ASN A 43 6.69 1.74 -1.47
CA ASN A 43 7.36 0.44 -1.39
C ASN A 43 8.80 0.59 -1.92
N ALA A 44 9.70 -0.23 -1.39
CA ALA A 44 11.10 -0.25 -1.78
C ALA A 44 11.59 -1.67 -1.97
N ASP A 45 12.50 -1.86 -2.91
CA ASP A 45 13.22 -3.10 -3.10
C ASP A 45 14.71 -2.83 -3.32
N ILE A 46 15.54 -3.72 -2.80
CA ILE A 46 16.99 -3.70 -3.02
C ILE A 46 17.54 -5.11 -3.04
N GLY A 47 18.48 -5.37 -3.92
CA GLY A 47 19.15 -6.65 -3.98
C GLY A 47 20.54 -6.56 -4.59
N TYR A 48 21.22 -7.69 -4.51
CA TYR A 48 22.58 -7.84 -4.97
C TYR A 48 22.78 -9.20 -5.66
N LYS A 49 23.51 -9.16 -6.76
CA LYS A 49 23.95 -10.30 -7.53
C LYS A 49 25.21 -10.89 -6.88
N LEU A 50 25.03 -11.94 -6.08
CA LEU A 50 26.12 -12.63 -5.40
C LEU A 50 27.03 -13.37 -6.38
N ARG A 51 26.44 -13.94 -7.44
CA ARG A 51 27.10 -14.66 -8.55
C ARG A 51 26.27 -14.52 -9.82
N ASP A 52 26.77 -15.00 -10.94
CA ASP A 52 26.04 -14.96 -12.23
C ASP A 52 24.67 -15.64 -12.18
N ASP A 53 24.55 -16.69 -11.40
CA ASP A 53 23.37 -17.51 -11.17
C ASP A 53 22.62 -17.20 -9.86
N LEU A 54 23.21 -16.42 -8.94
CA LEU A 54 22.70 -16.26 -7.58
C LEU A 54 22.41 -14.79 -7.23
N ARG A 55 21.17 -14.50 -6.82
CA ARG A 55 20.71 -13.17 -6.39
C ARG A 55 20.08 -13.23 -5.01
N LEU A 56 20.33 -12.19 -4.21
CA LEU A 56 19.70 -11.95 -2.91
C LEU A 56 18.97 -10.60 -2.97
N GLY A 57 17.73 -10.55 -2.47
CA GLY A 57 16.94 -9.33 -2.46
C GLY A 57 16.10 -9.18 -1.20
N VAL A 58 15.80 -7.94 -0.85
CA VAL A 58 14.88 -7.54 0.21
C VAL A 58 13.87 -6.57 -0.38
N GLU A 59 12.60 -6.83 -0.13
CA GLU A 59 11.48 -5.94 -0.46
C GLU A 59 10.87 -5.45 0.86
N ILE A 60 10.57 -4.16 0.94
CA ILE A 60 9.87 -3.52 2.06
C ILE A 60 8.57 -2.92 1.51
N PHE A 61 7.45 -3.41 2.03
CA PHE A 61 6.12 -2.88 1.74
C PHE A 61 5.72 -1.89 2.83
N ASN A 62 5.05 -0.80 2.42
CA ASN A 62 4.67 0.30 3.31
C ASN A 62 5.88 0.86 4.08
N LEU A 63 6.91 1.30 3.35
CA LEU A 63 8.19 1.79 3.88
C LEU A 63 8.02 2.96 4.88
N LEU A 64 7.00 3.81 4.66
CA LEU A 64 6.71 4.95 5.52
C LEU A 64 5.84 4.59 6.73
N ASP A 65 5.39 3.34 6.84
CA ASP A 65 4.47 2.88 7.88
C ASP A 65 3.19 3.72 7.95
N SER A 66 2.59 3.97 6.79
CA SER A 66 1.31 4.65 6.71
C SER A 66 0.23 3.82 7.40
N GLU A 67 -0.63 4.48 8.16
CA GLU A 67 -1.83 3.93 8.80
C GLU A 67 -3.11 4.32 8.03
N ASP A 68 -2.97 4.77 6.78
CA ASP A 68 -4.08 5.15 5.92
C ASP A 68 -5.06 3.99 5.68
N SER A 69 -6.25 4.31 5.17
CA SER A 69 -7.24 3.31 4.74
C SER A 69 -6.88 2.72 3.38
N ASP A 70 -6.95 1.40 3.22
CA ASP A 70 -6.89 0.74 1.90
C ASP A 70 -8.23 0.89 1.18
N ILE A 71 -9.33 0.76 1.92
CA ILE A 71 -10.69 0.95 1.43
C ILE A 71 -11.60 1.58 2.48
N GLU A 72 -12.55 2.39 2.03
CA GLU A 72 -13.53 3.10 2.85
C GLU A 72 -14.91 2.96 2.21
N TYR A 73 -15.94 2.80 3.04
CA TYR A 73 -17.34 2.68 2.66
C TYR A 73 -18.19 3.57 3.54
N PHE A 74 -19.18 4.24 2.96
CA PHE A 74 -20.15 5.02 3.72
C PHE A 74 -21.49 4.28 3.77
N TYR A 75 -21.93 3.88 4.96
CA TYR A 75 -23.24 3.27 5.17
C TYR A 75 -23.67 3.36 6.65
N ALA A 76 -24.97 3.24 6.89
CA ALA A 76 -25.51 3.16 8.24
C ALA A 76 -25.15 1.84 8.92
N SER A 77 -24.47 1.92 10.06
CA SER A 77 -24.27 0.77 10.95
C SER A 77 -24.96 0.98 12.28
N ARG A 78 -25.05 -0.08 13.09
CA ARG A 78 -25.72 -0.02 14.39
C ARG A 78 -24.98 -0.82 15.45
N LEU A 79 -24.38 -0.13 16.40
CA LEU A 79 -23.80 -0.68 17.61
C LEU A 79 -24.84 -0.85 18.73
N ALA A 80 -24.45 -1.57 19.78
CA ALA A 80 -25.28 -1.73 20.97
C ALA A 80 -25.53 -0.36 21.63
N GLY A 81 -26.80 0.05 21.70
CA GLY A 81 -27.20 1.35 22.25
C GLY A 81 -27.58 2.40 21.19
N GLU A 82 -27.38 2.12 19.90
CA GLU A 82 -27.71 3.05 18.83
C GLU A 82 -29.17 2.92 18.34
N PRO A 83 -29.73 4.00 17.73
CA PRO A 83 -31.08 4.01 17.19
C PRO A 83 -31.38 2.85 16.25
N ALA A 84 -32.64 2.45 16.15
CA ALA A 84 -33.05 1.34 15.28
C ALA A 84 -32.72 1.57 13.79
N ALA A 85 -32.65 2.84 13.37
CA ALA A 85 -32.27 3.23 12.02
C ALA A 85 -30.75 3.14 11.75
N GLY A 86 -29.92 2.95 12.78
CA GLY A 86 -28.46 3.03 12.67
C GLY A 86 -27.93 4.47 12.65
N VAL A 87 -26.62 4.58 12.52
CA VAL A 87 -25.85 5.82 12.38
C VAL A 87 -25.00 5.69 11.11
N ASP A 88 -25.10 6.68 10.22
CA ASP A 88 -24.27 6.77 9.03
C ASP A 88 -22.82 7.04 9.43
N ASP A 89 -21.90 6.18 9.01
CA ASP A 89 -20.47 6.32 9.31
C ASP A 89 -19.59 5.80 8.17
N ILE A 90 -18.30 6.16 8.23
CA ILE A 90 -17.27 5.66 7.33
C ILE A 90 -16.63 4.42 7.95
N HIS A 91 -16.85 3.28 7.31
CA HIS A 91 -16.22 2.02 7.64
C HIS A 91 -14.99 1.82 6.77
N PHE A 92 -13.84 1.57 7.40
CA PHE A 92 -12.57 1.47 6.70
C PHE A 92 -11.83 0.16 7.01
N HIS A 93 -11.02 -0.28 6.06
CA HIS A 93 -9.99 -1.30 6.28
C HIS A 93 -8.63 -0.62 6.21
N PRO A 94 -7.78 -0.70 7.25
CA PRO A 94 -6.44 -0.14 7.21
C PRO A 94 -5.58 -0.77 6.11
N VAL A 95 -4.58 -0.03 5.63
CA VAL A 95 -3.51 -0.63 4.83
C VAL A 95 -2.75 -1.66 5.65
N GLU A 96 -2.15 -2.64 4.96
CA GLU A 96 -1.27 -3.60 5.61
C GLU A 96 -0.11 -2.88 6.33
N PRO A 97 0.24 -3.29 7.57
CA PRO A 97 1.37 -2.75 8.30
C PRO A 97 2.68 -2.91 7.52
N ARG A 98 3.73 -2.15 7.91
CA ARG A 98 5.06 -2.34 7.34
C ARG A 98 5.47 -3.82 7.38
N SER A 99 5.92 -4.33 6.25
CA SER A 99 6.36 -5.72 6.14
C SER A 99 7.57 -5.83 5.22
N ALA A 100 8.36 -6.88 5.43
CA ALA A 100 9.56 -7.13 4.65
C ALA A 100 9.58 -8.56 4.14
N ARG A 101 10.14 -8.75 2.95
CA ARG A 101 10.34 -10.05 2.31
C ARG A 101 11.79 -10.20 1.90
N LEU A 102 12.40 -11.32 2.30
CA LEU A 102 13.73 -11.72 1.86
C LEU A 102 13.59 -12.79 0.76
N THR A 103 14.30 -12.60 -0.34
CA THR A 103 14.29 -13.53 -1.48
C THR A 103 15.72 -13.94 -1.83
N LEU A 104 15.94 -15.25 -1.98
CA LEU A 104 17.14 -15.82 -2.59
C LEU A 104 16.75 -16.53 -3.89
N SER A 105 17.40 -16.20 -4.99
CA SER A 105 17.07 -16.75 -6.32
C SER A 105 18.30 -17.36 -6.98
N LEU A 106 18.15 -18.60 -7.46
CA LEU A 106 19.15 -19.35 -8.22
C LEU A 106 18.60 -19.61 -9.64
N SER A 107 19.40 -19.34 -10.67
CA SER A 107 19.04 -19.56 -12.08
C SER A 107 19.99 -20.60 -12.70
N PHE A 108 19.47 -21.54 -13.51
CA PHE A 108 20.23 -22.63 -14.13
C PHE A 108 20.40 -22.43 -15.64
#